data_AF-W2EIE7-F1
#
_entry.id   AF-W2EIE7-F1
#
_cell.length_a   1.000
_cell.length_b   1.000
_cell.length_c   1.000
_cell.angle_alpha   90.00
_cell.angle_beta   90.00
_cell.angle_gamma   90.00
#
_symmetry.space_group_name_H-M   'P 1'
#
loop_
_entity.id
_entity.type
_entity.pdbx_description
1 polymer ?
#
loop_
_entity_poly.entity_id
_entity_poly.type
_entity_poly.pdbx_seq_one_letter_code
_entity_poly.pdbx_strand_id
1 'polypeptide(L)'
;PPGTLVGVGSAVAGLAAPESWAAARTALRFAVPEEPVVHWAGLGALALFAAHVPVEEVAALPDVRALRALEQRPHGRELVAALEALCAEGTVRRAAAAAHLHHSSLAARVARVEAALGFSLAEPGGRLRAHLALRLLRLTR
;
A
#
# COMPACT_ATOMS: atom_id res chain seq x y z
N PRO A 1 -6.89 -20.92 2.85
CA PRO A 1 -7.92 -21.02 1.79
C PRO A 1 -7.76 -19.84 0.82
N PRO A 2 -8.36 -19.85 -0.37
CA PRO A 2 -8.43 -18.66 -1.21
C PRO A 2 -9.00 -17.48 -0.40
N GLY A 3 -8.31 -16.33 -0.40
CA GLY A 3 -8.71 -15.15 0.37
C GLY A 3 -8.29 -15.13 1.84
N THR A 4 -7.48 -16.08 2.33
CA THR A 4 -6.91 -16.01 3.69
C THR A 4 -5.78 -14.98 3.74
N LEU A 5 -5.91 -14.00 4.63
CA LEU A 5 -4.88 -13.03 4.96
C LEU A 5 -4.10 -13.49 6.20
N VAL A 6 -2.78 -13.34 6.18
CA VAL A 6 -1.87 -13.84 7.20
C VAL A 6 -0.88 -12.75 7.59
N GLY A 7 -0.79 -12.47 8.89
CA GLY A 7 0.30 -11.70 9.47
C GLY A 7 1.26 -12.62 10.22
N VAL A 8 2.56 -12.44 10.00
CA VAL A 8 3.61 -13.27 10.60
C VAL A 8 4.49 -12.41 11.51
N GLY A 9 4.55 -12.75 12.80
CA GLY A 9 5.42 -12.11 13.78
C GLY A 9 6.89 -12.55 13.63
N SER A 10 7.79 -11.88 14.35
CA SER A 10 9.20 -12.29 14.39
C SER A 10 9.39 -13.64 15.08
N ALA A 11 10.41 -14.40 14.66
CA ALA A 11 10.87 -15.56 15.41
C ALA A 11 11.53 -15.09 16.71
N VAL A 12 11.04 -15.59 17.85
CA VAL A 12 11.46 -15.18 19.20
C VAL A 12 11.51 -16.40 20.12
N ALA A 13 12.18 -16.26 21.27
CA ALA A 13 12.13 -17.28 22.32
C ALA A 13 10.69 -17.47 22.84
N GLY A 14 10.36 -18.66 23.34
CA GLY A 14 8.99 -19.00 23.73
C GLY A 14 8.32 -18.02 24.72
N LEU A 15 9.09 -17.46 25.66
CA LEU A 15 8.59 -16.47 26.61
C LEU A 15 8.17 -15.14 25.97
N ALA A 16 8.70 -14.81 24.79
CA ALA A 16 8.36 -13.62 24.02
C ALA A 16 7.27 -13.89 22.96
N ALA A 17 6.64 -15.07 22.96
CA ALA A 17 5.54 -15.39 22.05
C ALA A 17 4.40 -14.34 22.03
N PRO A 18 4.01 -13.70 23.16
CA PRO A 18 3.03 -12.62 23.14
C PRO A 18 3.44 -11.41 22.28
N GLU A 19 4.72 -11.06 22.27
CA GLU A 19 5.26 -9.96 21.44
C GLU A 19 5.20 -10.32 19.95
N SER A 20 5.60 -11.54 19.61
CA SER A 20 5.48 -12.05 18.23
C SER A 20 4.03 -12.11 17.77
N TRP A 21 3.10 -12.46 18.66
CA TRP A 21 1.67 -12.44 18.35
C TRP A 21 1.14 -11.02 18.11
N ALA A 22 1.52 -10.05 18.95
CA ALA A 22 1.14 -8.64 18.73
C ALA A 22 1.70 -8.09 17.40
N ALA A 23 2.95 -8.43 17.09
CA ALA A 23 3.59 -8.13 15.80
C ALA A 23 2.84 -8.78 14.62
N ALA A 24 2.46 -10.06 14.73
CA ALA A 24 1.68 -10.77 13.72
C ALA A 24 0.32 -10.10 13.46
N ARG A 25 -0.39 -9.72 14.53
CA ARG A 25 -1.67 -8.98 14.41
C ARG A 25 -1.50 -7.64 13.72
N THR A 26 -0.38 -6.96 13.95
CA THR A 26 -0.11 -5.69 13.28
C THR A 26 0.24 -5.90 11.80
N ALA A 27 1.04 -6.92 11.48
CA ALA A 27 1.35 -7.30 10.10
C ALA A 27 0.10 -7.68 9.30
N LEU A 28 -0.85 -8.38 9.94
CA LEU A 28 -2.12 -8.75 9.31
C LEU A 28 -2.90 -7.54 8.79
N ARG A 29 -2.81 -6.37 9.44
CA ARG A 29 -3.49 -5.13 9.00
C ARG A 29 -2.96 -4.58 7.68
N PHE A 30 -1.80 -5.03 7.22
CA PHE A 30 -1.24 -4.65 5.92
C PHE A 30 -1.50 -5.69 4.82
N ALA A 31 -2.00 -6.87 5.19
CA ALA A 31 -2.28 -7.94 4.24
C ALA A 31 -3.50 -7.60 3.38
N VAL A 32 -3.39 -7.86 2.08
CA VAL A 32 -4.46 -7.66 1.08
C VAL A 32 -4.48 -8.86 0.13
N PRO A 33 -5.53 -9.10 -0.66
CA PRO A 33 -5.57 -10.26 -1.56
C PRO A 33 -4.35 -10.40 -2.49
N GLU A 34 -3.79 -9.29 -2.93
CA GLU A 34 -2.60 -9.22 -3.81
C GLU A 34 -1.27 -9.47 -3.04
N GLU A 35 -1.27 -9.26 -1.72
CA GLU A 35 -0.14 -9.50 -0.81
C GLU A 35 -0.68 -10.15 0.48
N PRO A 36 -1.10 -11.43 0.40
CA PRO A 36 -1.91 -12.06 1.44
C PRO A 36 -1.10 -12.46 2.68
N VAL A 37 0.22 -12.52 2.58
CA VAL A 37 1.12 -12.85 3.70
C VAL A 37 2.06 -11.69 3.93
N VAL A 38 1.99 -11.07 5.11
CA VAL A 38 2.87 -9.97 5.50
C VAL A 38 3.69 -10.38 6.71
N HIS A 39 5.01 -10.25 6.58
CA HIS A 39 5.94 -10.48 7.68
C HIS A 39 6.23 -9.17 8.40
N TRP A 40 6.10 -9.18 9.73
CA TRP A 40 6.39 -8.04 10.59
C TRP A 40 7.79 -7.46 10.35
N ALA A 41 8.80 -8.33 10.23
CA ALA A 41 10.19 -7.93 9.98
C ALA A 41 10.37 -7.14 8.67
N GLY A 42 9.47 -7.31 7.70
CA GLY A 42 9.49 -6.58 6.43
C GLY A 42 8.80 -5.22 6.46
N LEU A 43 8.07 -4.87 7.54
CA LEU A 43 7.35 -3.60 7.62
C LEU A 43 8.27 -2.39 7.87
N GLY A 44 9.42 -2.61 8.52
CA GLY A 44 10.35 -1.54 8.88
C GLY A 44 9.65 -0.38 9.60
N ALA A 45 9.80 0.84 9.11
CA ALA A 45 9.20 2.03 9.72
C ALA A 45 7.65 1.98 9.79
N LEU A 46 6.98 1.26 8.90
CA LEU A 46 5.52 1.14 8.89
C LEU A 46 4.97 0.48 10.16
N ALA A 47 5.78 -0.36 10.80
CA ALA A 47 5.48 -0.95 12.11
C ALA A 47 5.24 0.10 13.19
N LEU A 48 6.04 1.18 13.20
CA LEU A 48 5.91 2.26 14.18
C LEU A 48 4.61 3.04 13.98
N PHE A 49 4.24 3.33 12.73
CA PHE A 49 2.96 3.96 12.42
C PHE A 49 1.79 3.12 12.93
N ALA A 50 1.81 1.82 12.64
CA ALA A 50 0.74 0.92 13.03
C ALA A 50 0.59 0.74 14.55
N ALA A 51 1.69 0.87 15.30
CA ALA A 51 1.75 0.68 16.74
C ALA A 51 1.47 1.96 17.55
N HIS A 52 1.86 3.14 17.03
CA HIS A 52 1.86 4.38 17.82
C HIS A 52 0.95 5.49 17.27
N VAL A 53 0.52 5.40 16.01
CA VAL A 53 -0.32 6.44 15.40
C VAL A 53 -1.77 5.95 15.37
N PRO A 54 -2.74 6.72 15.92
CA PRO A 54 -4.16 6.39 15.83
C PRO A 54 -4.61 6.21 14.38
N VAL A 55 -5.47 5.23 14.12
CA VAL A 55 -5.89 4.90 12.75
C VAL A 55 -6.68 6.05 12.11
N GLU A 56 -7.38 6.83 12.92
CA GLU A 56 -8.13 8.01 12.53
C GLU A 56 -7.20 9.12 12.02
N GLU A 57 -6.04 9.30 12.65
CA GLU A 57 -5.02 10.25 12.20
C GLU A 57 -4.40 9.81 10.87
N VAL A 58 -4.07 8.52 10.73
CA VAL A 58 -3.60 7.96 9.46
C VAL A 58 -4.66 8.12 8.36
N ALA A 59 -5.93 7.85 8.67
CA ALA A 59 -7.05 8.00 7.76
C ALA A 59 -7.34 9.46 7.41
N ALA A 60 -6.91 10.42 8.24
CA ALA A 60 -7.04 11.85 8.01
C ALA A 60 -5.95 12.45 7.12
N LEU A 61 -4.83 11.74 6.92
CA LEU A 61 -3.74 12.20 6.04
C LEU A 61 -4.28 12.52 4.64
N PRO A 62 -3.90 13.67 4.04
CA PRO A 62 -4.43 14.11 2.75
C PRO A 62 -4.28 13.06 1.64
N ASP A 63 -3.12 12.39 1.57
CA ASP A 63 -2.83 11.41 0.52
C ASP A 63 -3.66 10.13 0.70
N VAL A 64 -3.86 9.69 1.96
CA VAL A 64 -4.70 8.53 2.29
C VAL A 64 -6.16 8.82 1.97
N ARG A 65 -6.65 10.03 2.30
CA ARG A 65 -8.00 10.49 1.93
C ARG A 65 -8.17 10.56 0.42
N ALA A 66 -7.19 11.10 -0.29
CA ALA A 66 -7.22 11.20 -1.75
C ALA A 66 -7.29 9.81 -2.41
N LEU A 67 -6.47 8.85 -1.96
CA LEU A 67 -6.51 7.48 -2.46
C LEU A 67 -7.81 6.77 -2.10
N ARG A 68 -8.30 6.90 -0.86
CA ARG A 68 -9.60 6.34 -0.46
C ARG A 68 -10.72 6.90 -1.33
N ALA A 69 -10.75 8.21 -1.57
CA ALA A 69 -11.74 8.82 -2.44
C ALA A 69 -11.60 8.35 -3.89
N LEU A 70 -10.37 8.14 -4.37
CA LEU A 70 -10.08 7.62 -5.69
C LEU A 70 -10.62 6.18 -5.87
N GLU A 71 -10.45 5.30 -4.86
CA GLU A 71 -10.97 3.93 -4.90
C GLU A 71 -12.48 3.84 -5.07
N GLN A 72 -13.22 4.84 -4.55
CA GLN A 72 -14.68 4.89 -4.62
C GLN A 72 -15.22 5.42 -5.95
N ARG A 73 -14.35 5.92 -6.84
CA ARG A 73 -14.75 6.39 -8.17
C ARG A 73 -14.97 5.22 -9.13
N PRO A 74 -15.77 5.40 -10.21
CA PRO A 74 -15.80 4.44 -11.31
C PRO A 74 -14.38 4.17 -11.82
N HIS A 75 -14.03 2.89 -11.98
CA HIS A 75 -12.67 2.44 -12.34
C HIS A 75 -11.57 2.81 -11.33
N GLY A 76 -11.92 3.26 -10.11
CA GLY A 76 -10.97 3.68 -9.08
C GLY A 76 -9.97 2.60 -8.69
N ARG A 77 -10.43 1.34 -8.56
CA ARG A 77 -9.58 0.18 -8.31
C ARG A 77 -8.52 -0.03 -9.39
N GLU A 78 -8.85 0.20 -10.66
CA GLU A 78 -7.87 0.09 -11.76
C GLU A 78 -6.82 1.20 -11.72
N LEU A 79 -7.19 2.39 -11.21
CA LEU A 79 -6.27 3.51 -11.03
C LEU A 79 -5.30 3.24 -9.87
N VAL A 80 -5.82 2.72 -8.76
CA VAL A 80 -4.97 2.32 -7.61
C VAL A 80 -4.04 1.16 -7.99
N ALA A 81 -4.53 0.16 -8.71
CA ALA A 81 -3.68 -0.92 -9.23
C ALA A 81 -2.58 -0.41 -10.18
N ALA A 82 -2.87 0.60 -11.01
CA ALA A 82 -1.86 1.23 -11.86
C ALA A 82 -0.79 1.98 -11.04
N LEU A 83 -1.18 2.61 -9.93
CA LEU A 83 -0.25 3.25 -9.00
C LEU A 83 0.63 2.22 -8.29
N GLU A 84 0.04 1.11 -7.82
CA GLU A 84 0.78 0.01 -7.20
C GLU A 84 1.81 -0.57 -8.16
N ALA A 85 1.43 -0.83 -9.42
CA ALA A 85 2.33 -1.30 -10.46
C ALA A 85 3.47 -0.30 -10.74
N LEU A 86 3.17 1.00 -10.79
CA LEU A 86 4.19 2.04 -10.98
C LEU A 86 5.17 2.09 -9.80
N CYS A 87 4.68 1.94 -8.57
CA CYS A 87 5.52 1.93 -7.38
C CYS A 87 6.41 0.69 -7.31
N ALA A 88 5.91 -0.48 -7.75
CA ALA A 88 6.68 -1.72 -7.80
C ALA A 88 7.76 -1.70 -8.89
N GLU A 89 7.45 -1.19 -10.07
CA GLU A 89 8.33 -1.28 -11.25
C GLU A 89 9.18 -0.03 -11.51
N GLY A 90 8.87 1.08 -10.84
CA GLY A 90 9.59 2.36 -10.89
C GLY A 90 9.46 3.14 -12.21
N THR A 91 8.92 2.54 -13.28
CA THR A 91 8.72 3.20 -14.58
C THR A 91 7.39 2.80 -15.21
N VAL A 92 6.77 3.73 -15.96
CA VAL A 92 5.51 3.50 -16.68
C VAL A 92 5.61 2.31 -17.64
N ARG A 93 6.73 2.18 -18.36
CA ARG A 93 6.91 1.09 -19.32
C ARG A 93 6.90 -0.28 -18.66
N ARG A 94 7.66 -0.45 -17.57
CA ARG A 94 7.73 -1.74 -16.84
C ARG A 94 6.41 -2.03 -16.13
N ALA A 95 5.81 -1.03 -15.50
CA ALA A 95 4.50 -1.15 -14.87
C ALA A 95 3.40 -1.54 -15.86
N ALA A 96 3.43 -1.01 -17.09
CA ALA A 96 2.46 -1.35 -18.12
C ALA A 96 2.62 -2.81 -18.56
N ALA A 97 3.87 -3.27 -18.74
CA ALA A 97 4.17 -4.66 -19.05
C ALA A 97 3.70 -5.60 -17.92
N ALA A 98 3.99 -5.28 -16.66
CA ALA A 98 3.57 -6.07 -15.50
C ALA A 98 2.05 -6.11 -15.33
N ALA A 99 1.35 -5.02 -15.67
CA ALA A 99 -0.11 -4.94 -15.62
C ALA A 99 -0.81 -5.45 -16.89
N HIS A 100 -0.06 -5.95 -17.88
CA HIS A 100 -0.57 -6.35 -19.21
C HIS A 100 -1.38 -5.24 -19.91
N LEU A 101 -0.94 -3.99 -19.75
CA LEU A 101 -1.55 -2.81 -20.36
C LEU A 101 -0.66 -2.26 -21.46
N HIS A 102 -1.30 -1.58 -22.41
CA HIS A 102 -0.56 -0.71 -23.32
C HIS A 102 0.05 0.47 -22.55
N HIS A 103 1.23 0.92 -22.96
CA HIS A 103 1.98 1.98 -22.28
C HIS A 103 1.16 3.29 -22.16
N SER A 104 0.41 3.66 -23.21
CA SER A 104 -0.42 4.87 -23.22
C SER A 104 -1.60 4.75 -22.25
N SER A 105 -2.17 3.55 -22.09
CA SER A 105 -3.25 3.29 -21.13
C SER A 105 -2.75 3.45 -19.69
N LEU A 106 -1.57 2.90 -19.36
CA LEU A 106 -1.01 3.09 -18.03
C LEU A 106 -0.64 4.56 -17.78
N ALA A 107 0.00 5.23 -18.74
CA ALA A 107 0.32 6.66 -18.63
C ALA A 107 -0.92 7.52 -18.37
N ALA A 108 -2.02 7.26 -19.08
CA ALA A 108 -3.28 7.97 -18.87
C ALA A 108 -3.92 7.67 -17.51
N ARG A 109 -3.72 6.49 -16.94
CA ARG A 109 -4.16 6.16 -15.57
C ARG A 109 -3.29 6.87 -14.53
N VAL A 110 -1.97 6.87 -14.72
CA VAL A 110 -1.02 7.59 -13.84
C VAL A 110 -1.35 9.08 -13.80
N ALA A 111 -1.60 9.72 -14.95
CA ALA A 111 -1.99 11.14 -14.99
C ALA A 111 -3.29 11.42 -14.22
N ARG A 112 -4.26 10.51 -14.25
CA ARG A 112 -5.49 10.63 -13.45
C ARG A 112 -5.23 10.48 -11.95
N VAL A 113 -4.30 9.60 -11.57
CA VAL A 113 -3.86 9.44 -10.17
C VAL A 113 -3.14 10.70 -9.70
N GLU A 114 -2.20 11.25 -10.48
CA GLU A 114 -1.51 12.51 -10.17
C GLU A 114 -2.50 13.66 -9.98
N ALA A 115 -3.51 13.77 -10.84
CA ALA A 115 -4.57 14.77 -10.70
C ALA A 115 -5.40 14.60 -9.41
N ALA A 116 -5.60 13.36 -8.95
CA ALA A 116 -6.31 13.08 -7.71
C ALA A 116 -5.44 13.33 -6.45
N LEU A 117 -4.15 13.04 -6.54
CA LEU A 117 -3.17 13.22 -5.45
C LEU A 117 -2.67 14.66 -5.32
N GLY A 118 -2.70 15.44 -6.40
CA GLY A 118 -2.22 16.81 -6.45
C GLY A 118 -0.69 16.93 -6.54
N PHE A 119 0.03 15.87 -6.89
CA PHE A 119 1.47 15.89 -7.09
C PHE A 119 1.92 14.90 -8.17
N SER A 120 3.11 15.14 -8.74
CA SER A 120 3.66 14.28 -9.80
C SER A 120 4.33 13.01 -9.27
N LEU A 121 4.21 11.93 -10.03
CA LEU A 121 4.84 10.62 -9.84
C LEU A 121 6.04 10.41 -10.78
N ALA A 122 6.40 11.42 -11.58
CA ALA A 122 7.57 11.36 -12.46
C ALA A 122 8.89 11.32 -11.67
N GLU A 123 8.92 11.96 -10.52
CA GLU A 123 10.10 12.04 -9.65
C GLU A 123 10.09 10.95 -8.56
N PRO A 124 11.28 10.46 -8.12
CA PRO A 124 11.38 9.47 -7.05
C PRO A 124 10.66 9.87 -5.75
N GLY A 125 10.73 11.15 -5.37
CA GLY A 125 10.08 11.65 -4.15
C GLY A 125 8.55 11.52 -4.18
N GLY A 126 7.93 11.85 -5.32
CA GLY A 126 6.49 11.67 -5.51
C GLY A 126 6.08 10.20 -5.46
N ARG A 127 6.87 9.30 -6.09
CA ARG A 127 6.62 7.86 -6.01
C ARG A 127 6.74 7.31 -4.59
N LEU A 128 7.76 7.73 -3.83
CA LEU A 128 7.91 7.33 -2.44
C LEU A 128 6.70 7.76 -1.60
N ARG A 129 6.29 9.02 -1.72
CA ARG A 129 5.11 9.57 -1.03
C ARG A 129 3.85 8.77 -1.35
N ALA A 130 3.61 8.47 -2.63
CA ALA A 130 2.46 7.67 -3.04
C ALA A 130 2.53 6.22 -2.56
N HIS A 131 3.72 5.60 -2.57
CA HIS A 131 3.93 4.27 -2.04
C HIS A 131 3.60 4.21 -0.54
N LEU A 132 4.07 5.19 0.25
CA LEU A 132 3.73 5.30 1.66
C LEU A 132 2.22 5.45 1.86
N ALA A 133 1.56 6.30 1.08
CA ALA A 133 0.11 6.48 1.16
C ALA A 133 -0.66 5.19 0.85
N LEU A 134 -0.22 4.37 -0.13
CA LEU A 134 -0.79 3.05 -0.41
C LEU A 134 -0.65 2.09 0.78
N ARG A 135 0.53 2.04 1.41
CA ARG A 135 0.75 1.19 2.59
C ARG A 135 -0.08 1.64 3.78
N LEU A 136 -0.17 2.94 4.01
CA LEU A 136 -0.97 3.53 5.10
C LEU A 136 -2.47 3.39 4.85
N LEU A 137 -2.93 3.42 3.60
CA LEU A 137 -4.33 3.14 3.27
C LEU A 137 -4.76 1.76 3.77
N ARG A 138 -3.90 0.74 3.65
CA ARG A 138 -4.17 -0.63 4.13
C ARG A 138 -4.40 -0.68 5.64
N LEU A 139 -3.67 0.10 6.44
CA LEU A 139 -3.86 0.19 7.90
C LEU A 139 -5.24 0.69 8.34
N THR A 140 -5.91 1.39 7.43
CA THR A 140 -7.18 2.08 7.68
C THR A 140 -8.37 1.38 7.04
N ARG A 141 -8.16 0.17 6.50
CA ARG A 141 -9.21 -0.72 5.99
C ARG A 141 -9.77 -1.63 7.08
#